data_AF-A0A945I5N7-F1
#
_entry.id   AF-A0A945I5N7-F1
#
_cell.length_a   1.000
_cell.length_b   1.000
_cell.length_c   1.000
_cell.angle_alpha   90.00
_cell.angle_beta   90.00
_cell.angle_gamma   90.00
#
_symmetry.space_group_name_H-M   'P 1'
#
loop_
_entity.id
_entity.type
_entity.pdbx_description
1 polymer ?
#
loop_
_entity_poly.entity_id
_entity_poly.type
_entity_poly.pdbx_seq_one_letter_code
_entity_poly.pdbx_strand_id
1 'polypeptide(L)'
;MNNLASIFYRHFVRERDRWVLWLPVCLGLGVGGYFSLLVEPSLWLSMCSIAGLGFAAFVLRAKFSIFVGLIACFAIALGFGAAQVRTLSVAHPVLEKRVGPISLSGRIVFVENLIRDLG
;
A
#
# COMPACT_ATOMS: atom_id res chain seq x y z
N MET A 1 4.56 37.48 -21.35
CA MET A 1 5.39 36.99 -20.22
C MET A 1 5.17 35.50 -19.90
N ASN A 2 4.86 34.60 -20.88
CA ASN A 2 4.44 33.21 -20.57
C ASN A 2 5.28 32.10 -21.25
N ASN A 3 6.48 32.41 -21.78
CA ASN A 3 7.28 31.41 -22.51
C ASN A 3 7.96 30.39 -21.59
N LEU A 4 8.39 30.78 -20.39
CA LEU A 4 9.06 29.87 -19.44
C LEU A 4 8.15 28.71 -19.02
N ALA A 5 6.90 28.99 -18.63
CA ALA A 5 5.96 27.97 -18.20
C ALA A 5 5.67 26.93 -19.30
N SER A 6 5.60 27.36 -20.57
CA SER A 6 5.36 26.45 -21.69
C SER A 6 6.60 25.62 -22.05
N ILE A 7 7.81 26.16 -21.87
CA ILE A 7 9.07 25.43 -22.02
C ILE A 7 9.14 24.34 -20.94
N PHE A 8 8.94 24.70 -19.67
CA PHE A 8 8.89 23.73 -18.57
C PHE A 8 7.84 22.65 -18.80
N TYR A 9 6.62 23.03 -19.21
CA TYR A 9 5.56 22.08 -19.54
C TYR A 9 5.97 21.11 -20.66
N ARG A 10 6.60 21.60 -21.73
CA ARG A 10 7.09 20.75 -22.83
C ARG A 10 8.17 19.78 -22.37
N HIS A 11 9.10 20.20 -21.52
CA HIS A 11 10.11 19.31 -20.93
C HIS A 11 9.47 18.27 -20.01
N PHE A 12 8.54 18.69 -19.15
CA PHE A 12 7.79 17.81 -18.25
C PHE A 12 7.01 16.72 -19.01
N VAL A 13 6.36 17.11 -20.11
CA VAL A 13 5.62 16.19 -20.99
C VAL A 13 6.55 15.24 -21.77
N ARG A 14 7.78 15.66 -22.04
CA ARG A 14 8.80 14.86 -22.74
C ARG A 14 9.42 13.80 -21.83
N GLU A 15 9.38 14.00 -20.52
CA GLU A 15 9.82 13.03 -19.51
C GLU A 15 8.72 12.08 -19.03
N ARG A 16 7.56 12.06 -19.72
CA ARG A 16 6.43 11.18 -19.38
C ARG A 16 6.81 9.71 -19.20
N ASP A 17 7.75 9.21 -19.98
CA ASP A 17 8.20 7.81 -19.90
C ASP A 17 8.79 7.47 -18.52
N ARG A 18 9.36 8.46 -17.82
CA ARG A 18 9.92 8.29 -16.48
C ARG A 18 8.85 8.32 -15.37
N TRP A 19 7.64 8.77 -15.65
CA TRP A 19 6.59 8.85 -14.63
C TRP A 19 6.05 7.49 -14.23
N VAL A 20 6.09 6.52 -15.15
CA VAL A 20 5.74 5.12 -14.87
C VAL A 20 6.69 4.54 -13.81
N LEU A 21 7.94 4.98 -13.76
CA LEU A 21 8.93 4.54 -12.77
C LEU A 21 8.62 5.02 -11.34
N TRP A 22 7.77 6.04 -11.19
CA TRP A 22 7.32 6.53 -9.87
C TRP A 22 6.11 5.79 -9.32
N LEU A 23 5.38 5.03 -10.14
CA LEU A 23 4.28 4.18 -9.68
C LEU A 23 4.68 3.25 -8.51
N PRO A 24 5.79 2.49 -8.56
CA PRO A 24 6.19 1.64 -7.43
C PRO A 24 6.52 2.43 -6.17
N VAL A 25 7.05 3.65 -6.28
CA VAL A 25 7.32 4.53 -5.12
C VAL A 25 6.00 4.98 -4.48
N CYS A 26 5.02 5.40 -5.28
CA CYS A 26 3.70 5.78 -4.80
C CYS A 26 2.97 4.60 -4.15
N LEU A 27 3.02 3.41 -4.76
CA LEU A 27 2.47 2.19 -4.17
C LEU A 27 3.15 1.87 -2.83
N GLY A 28 4.49 1.93 -2.78
CA GLY A 28 5.27 1.71 -1.57
C GLY A 28 4.94 2.70 -0.47
N LEU A 29 4.71 3.98 -0.79
CA LEU A 29 4.25 4.99 0.17
C LEU A 29 2.88 4.65 0.75
N GLY A 30 1.95 4.14 -0.07
CA GLY A 30 0.65 3.67 0.41
C GLY A 30 0.76 2.49 1.37
N VAL A 31 1.61 1.51 1.02
CA VAL A 31 1.89 0.34 1.88
C VAL A 31 2.57 0.76 3.18
N GLY A 32 3.62 1.60 3.11
CA GLY A 32 4.34 2.08 4.28
C GLY A 32 3.46 2.92 5.21
N GLY A 33 2.59 3.76 4.64
CA GLY A 33 1.57 4.49 5.38
C GLY A 33 0.64 3.56 6.16
N TYR A 34 0.17 2.48 5.52
CA TYR A 34 -0.65 1.47 6.19
C TYR A 34 0.04 0.85 7.41
N PHE A 35 1.31 0.43 7.26
CA PHE A 35 2.06 -0.17 8.37
C PHE A 35 2.52 0.83 9.44
N SER A 36 2.57 2.12 9.12
CA SER A 36 2.85 3.16 10.10
C SER A 36 1.65 3.47 11.01
N LEU A 37 0.43 3.07 10.63
CA LEU A 37 -0.75 3.27 11.45
C LEU A 37 -0.78 2.23 12.59
N LEU A 38 -0.86 2.71 13.83
CA LEU A 38 -1.01 1.87 15.02
C LEU A 38 -2.43 1.28 15.20
N VAL A 39 -3.40 1.78 14.43
CA VAL A 39 -4.81 1.43 14.52
C VAL A 39 -5.24 0.82 13.20
N GLU A 40 -5.94 -0.31 13.22
CA GLU A 40 -6.47 -0.96 12.03
C GLU A 40 -7.39 0.00 11.26
N PRO A 41 -6.94 0.53 10.11
CA PRO A 41 -7.75 1.45 9.35
C PRO A 41 -8.95 0.69 8.75
N SER A 42 -10.12 1.33 8.74
CA SER A 42 -11.34 0.71 8.21
C SER A 42 -11.24 0.48 6.71
N LEU A 43 -11.66 -0.71 6.25
CA LEU A 43 -11.72 -1.08 4.83
C LEU A 43 -12.48 -0.04 3.98
N TRP A 44 -13.55 0.50 4.55
CA TRP A 44 -14.37 1.53 3.93
C TRP A 44 -13.56 2.78 3.58
N LEU A 45 -12.61 3.19 4.41
CA LEU A 45 -11.79 4.38 4.13
C LEU A 45 -10.92 4.16 2.89
N SER A 46 -10.31 2.99 2.76
CA SER A 46 -9.52 2.59 1.59
C SER A 46 -10.39 2.52 0.34
N MET A 47 -11.56 1.88 0.42
CA MET A 47 -12.46 1.74 -0.73
C MET A 47 -13.03 3.09 -1.18
N CYS A 48 -13.45 3.94 -0.24
CA CYS A 48 -13.95 5.29 -0.53
C CYS A 48 -12.86 6.19 -1.13
N SER A 49 -11.63 6.10 -0.64
CA SER A 49 -10.51 6.88 -1.20
C SER A 49 -10.14 6.41 -2.61
N ILE A 50 -10.06 5.10 -2.86
CA ILE A 50 -9.84 4.55 -4.21
C ILE A 50 -10.98 4.97 -5.16
N ALA A 51 -12.24 4.79 -4.77
CA ALA A 51 -13.39 5.13 -5.60
C ALA A 51 -13.47 6.65 -5.87
N GLY A 52 -13.26 7.47 -4.84
CA GLY A 52 -13.29 8.93 -4.96
C GLY A 52 -12.17 9.46 -5.86
N LEU A 53 -10.94 8.96 -5.68
CA LEU A 53 -9.80 9.33 -6.52
C LEU A 53 -9.97 8.84 -7.97
N GLY A 54 -10.48 7.63 -8.17
CA GLY A 54 -10.77 7.09 -9.50
C GLY A 54 -11.87 7.89 -10.23
N PHE A 55 -12.95 8.23 -9.53
CA PHE A 55 -14.03 9.05 -10.08
C PHE A 55 -13.55 10.46 -10.42
N ALA A 56 -12.81 11.10 -9.51
CA ALA A 56 -12.24 12.41 -9.75
C ALA A 56 -11.25 12.39 -10.92
N ALA A 57 -10.45 11.32 -11.08
CA ALA A 57 -9.55 11.15 -12.23
C ALA A 57 -10.32 11.03 -13.54
N PHE A 58 -11.45 10.31 -13.53
CA PHE A 58 -12.32 10.17 -14.70
C PHE A 58 -12.97 11.50 -15.11
N VAL A 59 -13.47 12.28 -14.15
CA VAL A 59 -14.11 13.59 -14.41
C VAL A 59 -13.09 14.64 -14.84
N LEU A 60 -11.91 14.67 -14.21
CA LEU A 60 -10.90 15.71 -14.41
C LEU A 60 -9.85 15.35 -15.49
N ARG A 61 -10.04 14.25 -16.23
CA ARG A 61 -9.13 13.77 -17.29
C ARG A 61 -8.79 14.80 -18.37
N ALA A 62 -9.64 15.81 -18.55
CA ALA A 62 -9.44 16.87 -19.55
C ALA A 62 -8.25 17.79 -19.21
N LYS A 63 -7.84 17.89 -17.93
CA LYS A 63 -6.73 18.73 -17.49
C LYS A 63 -5.53 17.85 -17.16
N PHE A 64 -4.59 17.74 -18.10
CA PHE A 64 -3.43 16.86 -18.02
C PHE A 64 -2.66 16.98 -16.69
N SER A 65 -2.36 18.21 -16.23
CA SER A 65 -1.64 18.41 -14.97
C SER A 65 -2.38 17.89 -13.73
N ILE A 66 -3.71 18.03 -13.71
CA ILE A 66 -4.55 17.57 -12.59
C ILE A 66 -4.67 16.04 -12.63
N PHE A 67 -4.89 15.49 -13.82
CA PHE A 67 -4.99 14.04 -14.04
C PHE A 67 -3.77 13.26 -13.53
N VAL A 68 -2.56 13.80 -13.75
CA VAL A 68 -1.30 13.18 -13.30
C VAL A 68 -1.20 13.14 -11.78
N GLY A 69 -1.57 14.24 -11.12
CA GLY A 69 -1.62 14.28 -9.65
C GLY A 69 -2.63 13.29 -9.09
N LEU A 70 -3.81 13.17 -9.72
CA LEU A 70 -4.82 12.20 -9.29
C LEU A 70 -4.39 10.75 -9.50
N ILE A 71 -3.70 10.42 -10.59
CA ILE A 71 -3.13 9.08 -10.80
C ILE A 71 -2.13 8.74 -9.70
N ALA A 72 -1.25 9.67 -9.32
CA ALA A 72 -0.29 9.45 -8.26
C ALA A 72 -0.99 9.18 -6.91
N CYS A 73 -2.00 9.98 -6.55
CA CYS A 73 -2.80 9.75 -5.36
C CYS A 73 -3.56 8.41 -5.41
N PHE A 74 -4.11 8.06 -6.58
CA PHE A 74 -4.81 6.79 -6.79
C PHE A 74 -3.85 5.59 -6.63
N ALA A 75 -2.61 5.70 -7.12
CA ALA A 75 -1.59 4.68 -6.92
C ALA A 75 -1.24 4.50 -5.43
N ILE A 76 -1.15 5.58 -4.66
CA ILE A 76 -0.95 5.51 -3.20
C ILE A 76 -2.13 4.79 -2.53
N ALA A 77 -3.37 5.17 -2.87
CA ALA A 77 -4.57 4.54 -2.32
C ALA A 77 -4.69 3.06 -2.68
N LEU A 78 -4.30 2.67 -3.90
CA LEU A 78 -4.21 1.27 -4.32
C LEU A 78 -3.16 0.50 -3.51
N GLY A 79 -1.99 1.08 -3.25
CA GLY A 79 -0.95 0.46 -2.43
C GLY A 79 -1.43 0.20 -1.00
N PHE A 80 -2.14 1.18 -0.42
CA PHE A 80 -2.77 1.04 0.89
C PHE A 80 -3.84 -0.06 0.92
N GLY A 81 -4.72 -0.11 -0.08
CA GLY A 81 -5.74 -1.17 -0.21
C GLY A 81 -5.15 -2.57 -0.41
N ALA A 82 -4.08 -2.69 -1.21
CA ALA A 82 -3.38 -3.95 -1.41
C ALA A 82 -2.73 -4.48 -0.12
N ALA A 83 -2.14 -3.59 0.69
CA ALA A 83 -1.62 -3.94 2.02
C ALA A 83 -2.75 -4.46 2.93
N GLN A 84 -3.89 -3.78 2.95
CA GLN A 84 -5.04 -4.17 3.76
C GLN A 84 -5.62 -5.53 3.34
N VAL A 85 -5.78 -5.79 2.03
CA VAL A 85 -6.21 -7.11 1.52
C VAL A 85 -5.21 -8.20 1.88
N ARG A 86 -3.90 -7.90 1.81
CA ARG A 86 -2.86 -8.84 2.21
C ARG A 86 -2.93 -9.17 3.70
N THR A 87 -3.14 -8.18 4.57
CA THR A 87 -3.34 -8.38 6.01
C THR A 87 -4.55 -9.29 6.27
N LEU A 88 -5.66 -9.05 5.58
CA LEU A 88 -6.88 -9.87 5.72
C LEU A 88 -6.72 -11.28 5.14
N SER A 89 -5.91 -11.46 4.09
CA SER A 89 -5.66 -12.78 3.49
C SER A 89 -4.64 -13.60 4.30
N VAL A 90 -3.66 -12.93 4.92
CA VAL A 90 -2.65 -13.52 5.81
C VAL A 90 -3.17 -13.67 7.24
N ALA A 91 -4.29 -13.04 7.58
CA ALA A 91 -5.18 -13.45 8.66
C ALA A 91 -5.83 -14.80 8.31
N HIS A 92 -4.98 -15.81 8.07
CA HIS A 92 -5.35 -17.19 8.29
C HIS A 92 -5.98 -17.27 9.67
N PRO A 93 -7.03 -18.09 9.84
CA PRO A 93 -7.75 -18.22 11.08
C PRO A 93 -6.77 -18.74 12.13
N VAL A 94 -6.18 -17.82 12.91
CA VAL A 94 -5.42 -18.16 14.10
C VAL A 94 -6.47 -18.75 15.04
N LEU A 95 -6.60 -20.07 15.01
CA LEU A 95 -7.49 -20.91 15.80
C LEU A 95 -8.23 -20.13 16.91
N GLU A 96 -9.37 -19.52 16.57
CA GLU A 96 -10.21 -18.80 17.53
C GLU A 96 -10.79 -19.72 18.59
N LYS A 97 -10.70 -21.04 18.39
CA LYS A 97 -10.89 -21.96 19.49
C LYS A 97 -9.67 -21.90 20.39
N ARG A 98 -9.82 -21.17 21.50
CA ARG A 98 -9.31 -21.63 22.80
C ARG A 98 -9.89 -23.02 23.07
N VAL A 99 -9.35 -24.03 22.41
CA VAL A 99 -9.45 -25.39 22.92
C VAL A 99 -8.71 -25.31 24.26
N GLY A 100 -9.31 -25.79 25.35
CA GLY A 100 -8.70 -25.78 26.69
C GLY A 100 -7.38 -26.58 26.72
N PRO A 101 -6.94 -27.13 27.86
CA PRO A 101 -5.78 -28.01 27.88
C PRO A 101 -6.07 -29.29 27.07
N ILE A 102 -5.86 -29.23 25.75
CA ILE A 102 -5.83 -30.39 24.88
C ILE A 102 -4.43 -30.98 24.97
N SER A 103 -4.38 -32.27 25.32
CA SER A 103 -3.16 -33.06 25.27
C SER A 103 -2.75 -33.21 23.81
N LEU A 104 -1.85 -32.34 23.35
CA LEU A 104 -1.18 -32.47 22.07
C LEU A 104 -0.07 -33.51 22.23
N SER A 105 -0.29 -34.71 21.69
CA SER A 105 0.76 -35.72 21.57
C SER A 105 1.47 -35.49 20.23
N GLY A 106 2.71 -35.04 20.27
CA GLY A 106 3.54 -34.78 19.10
C GLY A 106 4.96 -35.29 19.33
N ARG A 107 5.60 -35.81 18.28
CA ARG A 107 7.00 -36.21 18.34
C ARG A 107 7.86 -34.97 18.15
N ILE A 108 8.63 -34.64 19.17
CA ILE A 108 9.64 -33.59 19.08
C ILE A 108 10.74 -34.09 18.15
N VAL A 109 10.86 -33.47 16.97
CA VAL A 109 11.88 -33.82 15.97
C VAL A 109 13.16 -33.00 16.18
N PHE A 110 13.04 -31.78 16.71
CA PHE A 110 14.18 -30.89 16.90
C PHE A 110 13.88 -29.84 17.97
N VAL A 111 14.83 -29.61 18.87
CA VAL A 111 14.82 -28.50 19.84
C VAL A 111 16.16 -27.80 19.73
N GLU A 112 16.13 -26.54 19.31
CA GLU A 112 17.31 -25.67 19.36
C GLU A 112 17.44 -25.13 20.78
N ASN A 113 18.48 -25.53 21.49
CA ASN A 113 18.80 -24.94 22.78
C ASN A 113 19.60 -23.67 22.51
N LEU A 114 19.02 -22.51 22.85
CA LEU A 114 19.77 -21.27 22.89
C LEU A 114 20.79 -21.36 24.02
N ILE A 115 22.02 -21.76 23.67
CA ILE A 115 23.16 -21.71 24.58
C ILE A 115 23.38 -20.25 24.94
N ARG A 116 22.96 -19.89 26.15
CA ARG A 116 23.27 -18.60 26.75
C ARG A 116 24.70 -18.74 27.27
N ASP A 117 25.66 -18.39 26.43
CA ASP A 117 27.06 -18.24 26.83
C ASP A 117 27.13 -17.21 27.95
N LEU A 118 27.13 -17.72 29.19
CA LEU A 118 27.51 -16.97 30.38
C LEU A 118 28.99 -17.23 30.58
N GLY A 119 29.80 -16.23 30.19
CA GLY A 119 31.19 -16.10 30.65
C GLY A 119 31.28 -15.76 32.12
#